data_AF-A0A6P0U840-F1
#
_entry.id   AF-A0A6P0U840-F1
#
_cell.length_a   1.000
_cell.length_b   1.000
_cell.length_c   1.000
_cell.angle_alpha   90.00
_cell.angle_beta   90.00
_cell.angle_gamma   90.00
#
_symmetry.space_group_name_H-M   'P 1'
#
loop_
_entity.id
_entity.type
_entity.pdbx_description
1 polymer ?
#
loop_
_entity_poly.entity_id
_entity_poly.type
_entity_poly.pdbx_seq_one_letter_code
_entity_poly.pdbx_strand_id
1 'polypeptide(L)'
;QSVSFKEFDLSDGENVQSGIAIKMFVDTCICKEAPVINFKPLPNLTIQEQIVDKFLINLPVQVSLDELNNTLQSKFRGKSLSIDENLKLIINQINLSALGEKILVKVDFKADQGNLFQGAKGVLFLWGKIFYDKASNNLKVVELDYDIDTKNTLISTADWLLKPVLLQQIEERLSFPLDQELNRAKDEANEYIQKIKLPSEIDANIEVKTIEVEKVVVTNNDIFLVLLADGNMSALLNLGSRE
;
A
#
# COMPACT_ATOMS: atom_id res chain seq x y z
N GLN A 1 22.80 7.06 -8.88
CA GLN A 1 23.16 7.21 -7.46
C GLN A 1 24.14 8.37 -7.35
N SER A 2 24.08 9.18 -6.31
CA SER A 2 25.01 10.28 -6.07
C SER A 2 25.34 10.39 -4.58
N VAL A 3 26.56 10.82 -4.29
CA VAL A 3 26.99 11.16 -2.93
C VAL A 3 27.50 12.59 -2.99
N SER A 4 27.02 13.42 -2.08
CA SER A 4 27.44 14.81 -1.99
C SER A 4 27.82 15.18 -0.57
N PHE A 5 28.69 16.18 -0.45
CA PHE A 5 29.23 16.65 0.81
C PHE A 5 29.07 18.17 0.91
N LYS A 6 28.68 18.64 2.09
CA LYS A 6 28.72 20.06 2.45
C LYS A 6 30.06 20.33 3.13
N GLU A 7 30.80 21.30 2.62
CA GLU A 7 32.07 21.72 3.21
C GLU A 7 31.92 22.04 4.70
N PHE A 8 33.03 21.89 5.42
CA PHE A 8 33.07 22.21 6.84
C PHE A 8 32.79 23.70 7.06
N ASP A 9 31.81 23.97 7.91
CA ASP A 9 31.38 25.30 8.30
C ASP A 9 31.70 25.51 9.79
N LEU A 10 32.45 26.57 10.07
CA LEU A 10 32.92 26.97 11.40
C LEU A 10 32.43 28.39 11.75
N SER A 11 31.39 28.86 11.06
CA SER A 11 30.90 30.24 11.20
C SER A 11 30.35 30.59 12.59
N ASP A 12 29.95 29.60 13.40
CA ASP A 12 29.52 29.82 14.79
C ASP A 12 30.69 29.96 15.79
N GLY A 13 31.93 29.68 15.35
CA GLY A 13 33.15 29.80 16.17
C GLY A 13 33.32 28.71 17.24
N GLU A 14 32.37 27.79 17.37
CA GLU A 14 32.33 26.79 18.46
C GLU A 14 32.21 25.35 17.93
N ASN A 15 31.48 25.14 16.85
CA ASN A 15 31.20 23.82 16.28
C ASN A 15 31.66 23.74 14.82
N VAL A 16 32.07 22.54 14.42
CA VAL A 16 32.30 22.21 13.02
C VAL A 16 31.03 21.57 12.48
N GLN A 17 30.35 22.22 11.54
CA GLN A 17 29.17 21.69 10.87
C GLN A 17 29.52 21.15 9.49
N SER A 18 28.92 20.03 9.10
CA SER A 18 29.05 19.45 7.77
C SER A 18 27.81 18.62 7.45
N GLY A 19 27.71 18.12 6.22
CA GLY A 19 26.57 17.34 5.76
C GLY A 19 26.98 16.31 4.71
N ILE A 20 26.28 15.19 4.70
CA ILE A 20 26.39 14.16 3.66
C ILE A 20 25.00 13.95 3.08
N ALA A 21 24.89 14.03 1.75
CA ALA A 21 23.67 13.71 1.03
C ALA A 21 23.89 12.46 0.18
N ILE A 22 23.05 11.45 0.38
CA ILE A 22 23.10 10.19 -0.37
C ILE A 22 21.80 10.05 -1.14
N LYS A 23 21.90 9.96 -2.47
CA LYS A 23 20.77 9.59 -3.33
C LYS A 23 21.04 8.22 -3.93
N MET A 24 20.30 7.24 -3.47
CA MET A 24 20.39 5.86 -3.96
C MET A 24 19.03 5.35 -4.42
N PHE A 25 19.08 4.33 -5.29
CA PHE A 25 17.92 3.52 -5.58
C PHE A 25 17.92 2.35 -4.62
N VAL A 26 16.77 2.10 -3.99
CA VAL A 26 16.56 0.93 -3.14
C VAL A 26 15.80 -0.07 -3.98
N ASP A 27 16.44 -1.20 -4.27
CA ASP A 27 15.78 -2.35 -4.87
C ASP A 27 15.40 -3.31 -3.73
N THR A 28 14.10 -3.51 -3.50
CA THR A 28 13.61 -4.54 -2.60
C THR A 28 13.07 -5.71 -3.41
N CYS A 29 13.39 -6.93 -2.98
CA CYS A 29 13.01 -8.17 -3.63
C CYS A 29 12.31 -9.03 -2.57
N ILE A 30 11.04 -9.38 -2.79
CA ILE A 30 10.37 -10.44 -2.02
C ILE A 30 10.57 -11.72 -2.81
N CYS A 31 11.70 -12.39 -2.54
CA CYS A 31 12.25 -13.41 -3.41
C CYS A 31 12.63 -14.65 -2.58
N LYS A 32 12.36 -15.84 -3.14
CA LYS A 32 12.64 -17.11 -2.45
C LYS A 32 14.13 -17.28 -2.14
N GLU A 33 14.99 -16.71 -2.98
CA GLU A 33 16.44 -16.69 -2.82
C GLU A 33 16.91 -15.23 -2.86
N ALA A 34 17.87 -14.89 -2.01
CA ALA A 34 18.47 -13.57 -1.99
C ALA A 34 19.23 -13.34 -3.32
N PRO A 35 19.03 -12.19 -4.00
CA PRO A 35 19.74 -11.90 -5.23
C PRO A 35 21.24 -11.80 -4.95
N VAL A 36 22.06 -12.23 -5.93
CA VAL A 36 23.51 -12.03 -5.87
C VAL A 36 23.79 -10.54 -5.99
N ILE A 37 24.32 -9.94 -4.91
CA ILE A 37 24.64 -8.51 -4.86
C ILE A 37 26.00 -8.30 -5.53
N ASN A 38 26.00 -7.60 -6.66
CA ASN A 38 27.23 -7.11 -7.28
C ASN A 38 27.50 -5.67 -6.82
N PHE A 39 28.53 -5.49 -6.00
CA PHE A 39 28.94 -4.17 -5.54
C PHE A 39 29.45 -3.34 -6.72
N LYS A 40 28.77 -2.22 -6.99
CA LYS A 40 29.26 -1.20 -7.92
C LYS A 40 30.18 -0.23 -7.17
N PRO A 41 31.20 0.34 -7.84
CA PRO A 41 31.99 1.40 -7.24
C PRO A 41 31.10 2.57 -6.83
N LEU A 42 31.47 3.24 -5.74
CA LEU A 42 30.77 4.43 -5.28
C LEU A 42 30.83 5.52 -6.37
N PRO A 43 29.75 6.31 -6.53
CA PRO A 43 29.78 7.47 -7.42
C PRO A 43 30.81 8.49 -6.94
N ASN A 44 31.33 9.30 -7.88
CA ASN A 44 32.24 10.40 -7.53
C ASN A 44 31.54 11.38 -6.57
N LEU A 45 32.30 11.87 -5.59
CA LEU A 45 31.83 12.85 -4.63
C LEU A 45 31.62 14.22 -5.31
N THR A 46 30.51 14.88 -4.99
CA THR A 46 30.25 16.26 -5.40
C THR A 46 30.08 17.17 -4.20
N ILE A 47 30.55 18.41 -4.30
CA ILE A 47 30.35 19.41 -3.24
C ILE A 47 29.01 20.13 -3.44
N GLN A 48 28.25 20.34 -2.36
CA GLN A 48 27.02 21.13 -2.35
C GLN A 48 27.09 22.18 -1.23
N GLU A 49 26.58 23.38 -1.49
CA GLU A 49 26.57 24.48 -0.51
C GLU A 49 25.59 24.21 0.65
N GLN A 50 24.51 23.48 0.38
CA GLN A 50 23.46 23.18 1.35
C GLN A 50 23.05 21.72 1.27
N ILE A 51 22.91 21.10 2.44
CA ILE A 51 22.32 19.78 2.64
C ILE A 51 21.27 19.96 3.73
N VAL A 52 20.11 19.35 3.53
CA VAL A 52 18.98 19.40 4.47
C VAL A 52 18.98 18.15 5.34
N ASP A 53 18.61 18.31 6.61
CA ASP A 53 18.51 17.23 7.62
C ASP A 53 17.25 16.39 7.43
N LYS A 54 17.09 15.85 6.21
CA LYS A 54 15.88 15.16 5.76
C LYS A 54 16.22 13.88 5.02
N PHE A 55 15.42 12.85 5.24
CA PHE A 55 15.42 11.66 4.40
C PHE A 55 14.05 11.48 3.73
N LEU A 56 14.09 10.88 2.54
CA LEU A 56 12.94 10.39 1.81
C LEU A 56 13.24 8.97 1.36
N ILE A 57 12.40 8.02 1.73
CA ILE A 57 12.58 6.60 1.36
C ILE A 57 11.30 6.10 0.70
N ASN A 58 11.42 5.68 -0.56
CA ASN A 58 10.37 4.96 -1.27
C ASN A 58 10.52 3.45 -0.99
N LEU A 59 9.50 2.85 -0.38
CA LEU A 59 9.48 1.45 0.02
C LEU A 59 8.29 0.75 -0.63
N PRO A 60 8.50 -0.14 -1.62
CA PRO A 60 7.41 -0.96 -2.12
C PRO A 60 7.14 -2.10 -1.13
N VAL A 61 5.88 -2.18 -0.68
CA VAL A 61 5.37 -3.22 0.21
C VAL A 61 4.29 -4.02 -0.51
N GLN A 62 4.31 -5.34 -0.36
CA GLN A 62 3.28 -6.20 -0.92
C GLN A 62 2.05 -6.18 -0.01
N VAL A 63 0.87 -6.02 -0.61
CA VAL A 63 -0.42 -6.15 0.08
C VAL A 63 -0.82 -7.61 0.11
N SER A 64 -1.14 -8.12 1.29
CA SER A 64 -1.65 -9.47 1.45
C SER A 64 -3.09 -9.56 0.94
N LEU A 65 -3.29 -10.24 -0.20
CA LEU A 65 -4.63 -10.54 -0.71
C LEU A 65 -5.44 -11.37 0.28
N ASP A 66 -4.80 -12.23 1.07
CA ASP A 66 -5.46 -13.01 2.12
C ASP A 66 -6.03 -12.12 3.22
N GLU A 67 -5.29 -11.08 3.65
CA GLU A 67 -5.78 -10.12 4.64
C GLU A 67 -6.94 -9.27 4.10
N LEU A 68 -6.86 -8.83 2.83
CA LEU A 68 -7.98 -8.16 2.18
C LEU A 68 -9.21 -9.08 2.14
N ASN A 69 -9.04 -10.34 1.73
CA ASN A 69 -10.12 -11.31 1.67
C ASN A 69 -10.75 -11.58 3.04
N ASN A 70 -9.93 -11.73 4.08
CA ASN A 70 -10.41 -11.88 5.46
C ASN A 70 -11.22 -10.67 5.92
N THR A 71 -10.75 -9.46 5.59
CA THR A 71 -11.49 -8.22 5.87
C THR A 71 -12.85 -8.23 5.16
N LEU A 72 -12.89 -8.61 3.89
CA LEU A 72 -14.14 -8.69 3.14
C LEU A 72 -15.11 -9.74 3.69
N GLN A 73 -14.64 -10.89 4.17
CA GLN A 73 -15.54 -11.89 4.76
C GLN A 73 -16.32 -11.29 5.94
N SER A 74 -15.66 -10.49 6.78
CA SER A 74 -16.33 -9.83 7.90
C SER A 74 -17.35 -8.76 7.45
N LYS A 75 -17.09 -8.07 6.33
CA LYS A 75 -17.96 -7.03 5.79
C LYS A 75 -19.22 -7.58 5.12
N PHE A 76 -19.10 -8.71 4.43
CA PHE A 76 -20.16 -9.23 3.56
C PHE A 76 -20.96 -10.39 4.13
N ARG A 77 -20.40 -11.17 5.07
CA ARG A 77 -21.07 -12.38 5.57
C ARG A 77 -22.45 -12.06 6.16
N GLY A 78 -23.48 -12.63 5.54
CA GLY A 78 -24.88 -12.47 5.99
C GLY A 78 -25.50 -11.11 5.66
N LYS A 79 -24.81 -10.25 4.91
CA LYS A 79 -25.38 -9.00 4.38
C LYS A 79 -26.17 -9.28 3.11
N SER A 80 -27.28 -8.57 2.96
CA SER A 80 -28.06 -8.55 1.73
C SER A 80 -27.86 -7.22 1.01
N LEU A 81 -27.74 -7.30 -0.31
CA LEU A 81 -27.73 -6.16 -1.23
C LEU A 81 -29.10 -6.11 -1.91
N SER A 82 -29.80 -4.98 -1.79
CA SER A 82 -31.10 -4.81 -2.44
C SER A 82 -30.88 -4.41 -3.89
N ILE A 83 -31.44 -5.20 -4.81
CA ILE A 83 -31.36 -4.94 -6.26
C ILE A 83 -32.61 -4.20 -6.72
N ASP A 84 -33.76 -4.54 -6.15
CA ASP A 84 -35.02 -3.80 -6.22
C ASP A 84 -35.88 -4.12 -4.97
N GLU A 85 -37.15 -3.71 -4.96
CA GLU A 85 -38.06 -3.90 -3.82
C GLU A 85 -38.27 -5.36 -3.44
N ASN A 86 -38.22 -6.28 -4.41
CA ASN A 86 -38.59 -7.69 -4.23
C ASN A 86 -37.41 -8.66 -4.35
N LEU A 87 -36.24 -8.17 -4.75
CA LEU A 87 -35.05 -8.95 -5.02
C LEU A 87 -33.86 -8.48 -4.19
N LYS A 88 -33.34 -9.41 -3.39
CA LYS A 88 -32.12 -9.22 -2.61
C LYS A 88 -31.09 -10.26 -3.00
N LEU A 89 -29.82 -9.87 -2.96
CA LEU A 89 -28.68 -10.74 -3.13
C LEU A 89 -27.95 -10.87 -1.79
N ILE A 90 -27.97 -12.08 -1.22
CA ILE A 90 -27.26 -12.42 0.00
C ILE A 90 -25.87 -12.89 -0.39
N ILE A 91 -24.83 -12.19 0.05
CA ILE A 91 -23.44 -12.57 -0.21
C ILE A 91 -23.01 -13.58 0.84
N ASN A 92 -22.62 -14.77 0.39
CA ASN A 92 -22.08 -15.82 1.24
C ASN A 92 -20.58 -15.64 1.42
N GLN A 93 -19.89 -15.35 0.31
CA GLN A 93 -18.44 -15.19 0.28
C GLN A 93 -18.07 -14.23 -0.85
N ILE A 94 -17.01 -13.47 -0.64
CA ILE A 94 -16.39 -12.65 -1.69
C ILE A 94 -14.88 -12.84 -1.62
N ASN A 95 -14.22 -13.03 -2.77
CA ASN A 95 -12.77 -13.17 -2.83
C ASN A 95 -12.20 -12.31 -3.95
N LEU A 96 -11.07 -11.68 -3.66
CA LEU A 96 -10.23 -10.94 -4.58
C LEU A 96 -9.07 -11.83 -5.03
N SER A 97 -8.72 -11.71 -6.30
CA SER A 97 -7.50 -12.27 -6.87
C SER A 97 -6.93 -11.27 -7.86
N ALA A 98 -5.63 -10.98 -7.77
CA ALA A 98 -4.97 -10.20 -8.81
C ALA A 98 -4.63 -11.12 -9.98
N LEU A 99 -5.00 -10.72 -11.20
CA LEU A 99 -4.74 -11.45 -12.43
C LEU A 99 -4.28 -10.46 -13.50
N GLY A 100 -2.98 -10.52 -13.82
CA GLY A 100 -2.35 -9.49 -14.65
C GLY A 100 -2.39 -8.13 -13.96
N GLU A 101 -2.98 -7.13 -14.63
CA GLU A 101 -3.13 -5.76 -14.10
C GLU A 101 -4.51 -5.49 -13.47
N LYS A 102 -5.38 -6.50 -13.40
CA LYS A 102 -6.77 -6.37 -12.91
C LYS A 102 -7.00 -7.19 -11.66
N ILE A 103 -8.07 -6.84 -10.95
CA ILE A 103 -8.56 -7.61 -9.81
C ILE A 103 -9.82 -8.37 -10.25
N LEU A 104 -9.78 -9.69 -10.12
CA LEU A 104 -10.96 -10.54 -10.21
C LEU A 104 -11.65 -10.55 -8.84
N VAL A 105 -12.94 -10.24 -8.84
CA VAL A 105 -13.83 -10.30 -7.70
C VAL A 105 -14.79 -11.45 -7.93
N LYS A 106 -14.65 -12.51 -7.14
CA LYS A 106 -15.55 -13.66 -7.14
C LYS A 106 -16.57 -13.50 -6.01
N VAL A 107 -17.85 -13.47 -6.33
CA VAL A 107 -18.94 -13.32 -5.35
C VAL A 107 -19.82 -14.57 -5.36
N ASP A 108 -19.79 -15.32 -4.27
CA ASP A 108 -20.69 -16.45 -4.05
C ASP A 108 -21.97 -15.93 -3.39
N PHE A 109 -23.12 -16.14 -4.02
CA PHE A 109 -24.37 -15.52 -3.59
C PHE A 109 -25.57 -16.47 -3.56
N LYS A 110 -26.59 -16.02 -2.84
CA LYS A 110 -27.95 -16.56 -2.90
C LYS A 110 -28.93 -15.41 -3.18
N ALA A 111 -29.75 -15.55 -4.21
CA ALA A 111 -30.86 -14.66 -4.46
C ALA A 111 -32.00 -14.97 -3.48
N ASP A 112 -32.61 -13.92 -2.95
CA ASP A 112 -33.82 -13.97 -2.14
C ASP A 112 -34.89 -13.14 -2.86
N GLN A 113 -35.84 -13.86 -3.48
CA GLN A 113 -37.00 -13.28 -4.14
C GLN A 113 -38.20 -13.51 -3.24
N GLY A 114 -38.78 -12.42 -2.74
CA GLY A 114 -39.89 -12.45 -1.80
C GLY A 114 -40.99 -13.45 -2.21
N ASN A 115 -41.02 -14.57 -1.50
CA ASN A 115 -42.14 -15.51 -1.32
C ASN A 115 -42.50 -16.56 -2.40
N LEU A 116 -41.80 -16.74 -3.53
CA LEU A 116 -42.27 -17.70 -4.56
C LEU A 116 -41.25 -18.65 -5.20
N PHE A 117 -39.94 -18.39 -5.15
CA PHE A 117 -38.94 -19.28 -5.76
C PHE A 117 -37.87 -19.70 -4.75
N GLN A 118 -37.46 -20.98 -4.80
CA GLN A 118 -36.25 -21.42 -4.10
C GLN A 118 -35.10 -20.55 -4.60
N GLY A 119 -34.54 -19.73 -3.71
CA GLY A 119 -33.51 -18.75 -4.06
C GLY A 119 -32.39 -19.32 -4.92
N ALA A 120 -32.15 -18.68 -6.07
CA ALA A 120 -31.08 -19.07 -6.98
C ALA A 120 -29.72 -18.90 -6.30
N LYS A 121 -28.85 -19.91 -6.38
CA LYS A 121 -27.47 -19.83 -5.92
C LYS A 121 -26.57 -19.73 -7.12
N GLY A 122 -25.51 -18.95 -7.01
CA GLY A 122 -24.58 -18.75 -8.11
C GLY A 122 -23.26 -18.15 -7.65
N VAL A 123 -22.37 -18.07 -8.63
CA VAL A 123 -21.08 -17.41 -8.50
C VAL A 123 -21.03 -16.32 -9.56
N LEU A 124 -20.71 -15.11 -9.12
CA LEU A 124 -20.51 -13.95 -9.97
C LEU A 124 -19.01 -13.68 -10.12
N PHE A 125 -18.56 -13.42 -11.34
CA PHE A 125 -17.19 -12.99 -11.61
C PHE A 125 -17.23 -11.56 -12.15
N LEU A 126 -16.54 -10.67 -11.46
CA LEU A 126 -16.40 -9.25 -11.82
C LEU A 126 -14.93 -8.90 -11.95
N TRP A 127 -14.62 -7.97 -12.83
CA TRP A 127 -13.29 -7.42 -13.02
C TRP A 127 -13.28 -5.97 -12.57
N GLY A 128 -12.28 -5.60 -11.78
CA GLY A 128 -12.03 -4.23 -11.36
C GLY A 128 -10.56 -3.86 -11.42
N LYS A 129 -10.27 -2.65 -10.97
CA LYS A 129 -8.91 -2.12 -10.85
C LYS A 129 -8.66 -1.68 -9.42
N ILE A 130 -7.44 -1.88 -8.94
CA ILE A 130 -7.04 -1.32 -7.66
C ILE A 130 -6.82 0.19 -7.81
N PHE A 131 -7.28 0.96 -6.85
CA PHE A 131 -7.14 2.42 -6.82
C PHE A 131 -6.88 2.88 -5.39
N TYR A 132 -5.95 3.81 -5.20
CA TYR A 132 -5.75 4.44 -3.90
C TYR A 132 -6.37 5.83 -3.90
N ASP A 133 -7.37 6.01 -3.04
CA ASP A 133 -8.02 7.29 -2.81
C ASP A 133 -7.25 8.06 -1.73
N LYS A 134 -6.46 9.04 -2.17
CA LYS A 134 -5.66 9.90 -1.28
C LYS A 134 -6.51 10.76 -0.34
N ALA A 135 -7.73 11.11 -0.72
CA ALA A 135 -8.57 11.97 0.11
C ALA A 135 -9.14 11.21 1.32
N SER A 136 -9.43 9.92 1.14
CA SER A 136 -9.97 9.06 2.20
C SER A 136 -8.97 8.08 2.79
N ASN A 137 -7.71 8.07 2.34
CA ASN A 137 -6.69 7.07 2.68
C ASN A 137 -7.16 5.61 2.54
N ASN A 138 -7.95 5.34 1.50
CA ASN A 138 -8.51 4.00 1.27
C ASN A 138 -7.92 3.37 0.01
N LEU A 139 -7.49 2.12 0.12
CA LEU A 139 -7.30 1.23 -1.02
C LEU A 139 -8.68 0.71 -1.47
N LYS A 140 -9.02 0.84 -2.75
CA LYS A 140 -10.32 0.50 -3.30
C LYS A 140 -10.18 -0.40 -4.52
N VAL A 141 -11.16 -1.27 -4.74
CA VAL A 141 -11.38 -1.89 -6.05
C VAL A 141 -12.51 -1.13 -6.73
N VAL A 142 -12.23 -0.53 -7.87
CA VAL A 142 -13.15 0.35 -8.61
C VAL A 142 -13.36 -0.13 -10.04
N GLU A 143 -14.31 0.48 -10.73
CA GLU A 143 -14.65 0.17 -12.12
C GLU A 143 -15.03 -1.30 -12.30
N LEU A 144 -15.88 -1.82 -11.40
CA LEU A 144 -16.35 -3.20 -11.50
C LEU A 144 -17.17 -3.38 -12.78
N ASP A 145 -16.81 -4.39 -13.57
CA ASP A 145 -17.57 -4.80 -14.74
C ASP A 145 -17.51 -6.31 -14.97
N TYR A 146 -18.50 -6.81 -15.70
CA TYR A 146 -18.54 -8.19 -16.18
C TYR A 146 -17.68 -8.35 -17.43
N ASP A 147 -17.09 -9.53 -17.64
CA ASP A 147 -16.59 -9.89 -18.95
C ASP A 147 -17.75 -10.13 -19.96
N ILE A 148 -17.42 -10.10 -21.25
CA ILE A 148 -18.42 -10.18 -22.33
C ILE A 148 -19.19 -11.51 -22.29
N ASP A 149 -18.49 -12.61 -22.03
CA ASP A 149 -19.10 -13.95 -22.02
C ASP A 149 -20.07 -14.12 -20.83
N THR A 150 -19.70 -13.58 -19.67
CA THR A 150 -20.56 -13.51 -18.48
C THR A 150 -21.76 -12.61 -18.76
N LYS A 151 -21.58 -11.43 -19.37
CA LYS A 151 -22.71 -10.55 -19.73
C LYS A 151 -23.73 -11.28 -20.61
N ASN A 152 -23.27 -11.92 -21.68
CA ASN A 152 -24.15 -12.64 -22.60
C ASN A 152 -24.94 -13.75 -21.91
N THR A 153 -24.27 -14.51 -21.04
CA THR A 153 -24.92 -15.56 -20.24
C THR A 153 -25.98 -14.98 -19.30
N LEU A 154 -25.65 -13.88 -18.60
CA LEU A 154 -26.54 -13.24 -17.64
C LEU A 154 -27.76 -12.60 -18.30
N ILE A 155 -27.63 -12.02 -19.50
CA ILE A 155 -28.79 -11.48 -20.25
C ILE A 155 -29.87 -12.55 -20.42
N SER A 156 -29.48 -13.79 -20.67
CA SER A 156 -30.41 -14.89 -20.92
C SER A 156 -30.91 -15.63 -19.66
N THR A 157 -30.18 -15.53 -18.54
CA THR A 157 -30.40 -16.38 -17.36
C THR A 157 -30.77 -15.60 -16.09
N ALA A 158 -30.25 -14.38 -15.94
CA ALA A 158 -30.36 -13.56 -14.74
C ALA A 158 -30.01 -12.09 -15.04
N ASP A 159 -30.80 -11.44 -15.88
CA ASP A 159 -30.62 -10.04 -16.32
C ASP A 159 -30.54 -9.05 -15.15
N TRP A 160 -31.23 -9.36 -14.05
CA TRP A 160 -31.22 -8.58 -12.80
C TRP A 160 -29.83 -8.45 -12.17
N LEU A 161 -28.88 -9.38 -12.42
CA LEU A 161 -27.49 -9.25 -11.97
C LEU A 161 -26.77 -8.11 -12.71
N LEU A 162 -27.20 -7.78 -13.92
CA LEU A 162 -26.58 -6.72 -14.73
C LEU A 162 -27.00 -5.32 -14.31
N LYS A 163 -27.88 -5.16 -13.31
CA LYS A 163 -28.31 -3.84 -12.84
C LYS A 163 -27.11 -3.08 -12.23
N PRO A 164 -26.85 -1.82 -12.66
CA PRO A 164 -25.71 -1.03 -12.15
C PRO A 164 -25.70 -0.84 -10.63
N VAL A 165 -26.88 -0.78 -10.00
CA VAL A 165 -27.03 -0.63 -8.55
C VAL A 165 -26.34 -1.75 -7.77
N LEU A 166 -26.29 -2.97 -8.32
CA LEU A 166 -25.61 -4.10 -7.68
C LEU A 166 -24.09 -3.88 -7.70
N LEU A 167 -23.53 -3.53 -8.87
CA LEU A 167 -22.10 -3.27 -9.02
C LEU A 167 -21.66 -2.14 -8.09
N GLN A 168 -22.43 -1.04 -8.04
CA GLN A 168 -22.15 0.09 -7.15
C GLN A 168 -22.14 -0.34 -5.67
N GLN A 169 -23.14 -1.10 -5.22
CA GLN A 169 -23.19 -1.56 -3.83
C GLN A 169 -22.03 -2.51 -3.46
N ILE A 170 -21.57 -3.34 -4.41
CA ILE A 170 -20.38 -4.17 -4.20
C ILE A 170 -19.14 -3.28 -4.14
N GLU A 171 -18.96 -2.40 -5.11
CA GLU A 171 -17.81 -1.50 -5.23
C GLU A 171 -17.62 -0.62 -3.99
N GLU A 172 -18.71 -0.02 -3.47
CA GLU A 172 -18.70 0.79 -2.25
C GLU A 172 -18.14 0.05 -1.01
N ARG A 173 -18.28 -1.28 -0.99
CA ARG A 173 -17.83 -2.13 0.12
C ARG A 173 -16.43 -2.70 -0.12
N LEU A 174 -15.91 -2.66 -1.34
CA LEU A 174 -14.53 -3.02 -1.69
C LEU A 174 -13.55 -1.87 -1.41
N SER A 175 -13.61 -1.32 -0.20
CA SER A 175 -12.78 -0.21 0.27
C SER A 175 -12.09 -0.60 1.57
N PHE A 176 -10.79 -0.38 1.67
CA PHE A 176 -9.92 -0.78 2.78
C PHE A 176 -9.19 0.47 3.30
N PRO A 177 -9.59 0.99 4.47
CA PRO A 177 -8.86 2.07 5.13
C PRO A 177 -7.44 1.63 5.45
N LEU A 178 -6.47 2.52 5.24
CA LEU A 178 -5.06 2.28 5.53
C LEU A 178 -4.52 3.14 6.69
N ASP A 179 -5.33 4.04 7.26
CA ASP A 179 -4.86 4.98 8.29
C ASP A 179 -4.26 4.27 9.50
N GLN A 180 -4.84 3.16 9.95
CA GLN A 180 -4.35 2.43 11.12
C GLN A 180 -3.01 1.75 10.82
N GLU A 181 -2.90 1.14 9.64
CA GLU A 181 -1.74 0.41 9.17
C GLU A 181 -0.57 1.36 8.93
N LEU A 182 -0.80 2.50 8.29
CA LEU A 182 0.23 3.52 8.03
C LEU A 182 0.72 4.18 9.32
N ASN A 183 -0.18 4.51 10.25
CA ASN A 183 0.20 5.05 11.56
C ASN A 183 0.98 4.04 12.38
N ARG A 184 0.52 2.78 12.43
CA ARG A 184 1.25 1.70 13.10
C ARG A 184 2.64 1.50 12.51
N ALA A 185 2.76 1.46 11.18
CA ALA A 185 4.06 1.32 10.52
C ALA A 185 5.02 2.47 10.87
N LYS A 186 4.51 3.71 10.96
CA LYS A 186 5.31 4.87 11.39
C LYS A 186 5.76 4.74 12.85
N ASP A 187 4.85 4.36 13.74
CA ASP A 187 5.14 4.24 15.17
C ASP A 187 6.14 3.09 15.42
N GLU A 188 5.95 1.94 14.79
CA GLU A 188 6.89 0.81 14.83
C GLU A 188 8.27 1.20 14.27
N ALA A 189 8.33 1.91 13.14
CA ALA A 189 9.59 2.37 12.57
C ALA A 189 10.35 3.27 13.55
N ASN A 190 9.67 4.22 14.19
CA ASN A 190 10.28 5.08 15.20
C ASN A 190 10.71 4.30 16.46
N GLU A 191 9.93 3.30 16.89
CA GLU A 191 10.32 2.43 18.00
C GLU A 191 11.58 1.62 17.69
N TYR A 192 11.71 1.12 16.46
CA TYR A 192 12.91 0.41 16.01
C TYR A 192 14.12 1.34 15.93
N ILE A 193 13.94 2.57 15.45
CA ILE A 193 15.00 3.58 15.37
C ILE A 193 15.58 3.87 16.76
N GLN A 194 14.74 4.02 17.78
CA GLN A 194 15.17 4.27 19.17
C GLN A 194 16.01 3.13 19.77
N LYS A 195 15.92 1.91 19.20
CA LYS A 195 16.68 0.74 19.65
C LYS A 195 18.01 0.57 18.92
N ILE A 196 18.31 1.39 17.91
CA ILE A 196 19.57 1.33 17.15
C ILE A 196 20.71 1.68 18.10
N LYS A 197 21.69 0.77 18.23
CA LYS A 197 22.91 1.01 18.99
C LYS A 197 23.92 1.72 18.10
N LEU A 198 24.22 2.96 18.44
CA LEU A 198 25.27 3.75 17.80
C LEU A 198 26.56 3.71 18.64
N PRO A 199 27.72 3.97 18.01
CA PRO A 199 28.96 4.25 18.75
C PRO A 199 28.74 5.35 19.79
N SER A 200 29.47 5.30 20.91
CA SER A 200 29.35 6.26 22.02
C SER A 200 29.61 7.71 21.63
N GLU A 201 30.38 7.90 20.56
CA GLU A 201 30.76 9.19 20.02
C GLU A 201 29.64 9.81 19.17
N ILE A 202 28.62 9.04 18.78
CA ILE A 202 27.58 9.46 17.86
C ILE A 202 26.25 9.56 18.62
N ASP A 203 25.75 10.78 18.74
CA ASP A 203 24.37 11.04 19.14
C ASP A 203 23.55 11.37 17.89
N ALA A 204 22.65 10.48 17.47
CA ALA A 204 21.83 10.69 16.29
C ALA A 204 20.37 10.90 16.66
N ASN A 205 19.77 11.89 16.01
CA ASN A 205 18.33 12.13 16.07
C ASN A 205 17.73 11.74 14.72
N ILE A 206 16.93 10.66 14.71
CA ILE A 206 16.26 10.16 13.52
C ILE A 206 14.77 10.03 13.85
N GLU A 207 13.92 10.62 13.02
CA GLU A 207 12.47 10.60 13.20
C GLU A 207 11.79 10.40 11.84
N VAL A 208 10.93 9.39 11.74
CA VAL A 208 9.97 9.25 10.65
C VAL A 208 8.73 10.08 10.99
N LYS A 209 8.47 11.13 10.21
CA LYS A 209 7.35 12.06 10.43
C LYS A 209 6.07 11.56 9.79
N THR A 210 6.14 11.11 8.53
CA THR A 210 4.99 10.58 7.80
C THR A 210 5.37 9.33 7.02
N ILE A 211 4.39 8.45 6.85
CA ILE A 211 4.41 7.35 5.89
C ILE A 211 3.11 7.42 5.11
N GLU A 212 3.23 7.60 3.79
CA GLU A 212 2.08 7.79 2.92
C GLU A 212 2.17 6.87 1.70
N VAL A 213 1.03 6.49 1.12
CA VAL A 213 1.02 5.75 -0.14
C VAL A 213 1.25 6.73 -1.29
N GLU A 214 2.38 6.58 -1.97
CA GLU A 214 2.71 7.36 -3.16
C GLU A 214 2.05 6.79 -4.41
N LYS A 215 2.09 5.46 -4.56
CA LYS A 215 1.63 4.75 -5.75
C LYS A 215 1.13 3.34 -5.41
N VAL A 216 0.18 2.85 -6.21
CA VAL A 216 -0.22 1.42 -6.24
C VAL A 216 0.21 0.80 -7.56
N VAL A 217 0.71 -0.43 -7.51
CA VAL A 217 1.13 -1.22 -8.67
C VAL A 217 0.53 -2.61 -8.56
N VAL A 218 -0.05 -3.12 -9.64
CA VAL A 218 -0.44 -4.53 -9.75
C VAL A 218 0.50 -5.18 -10.76
N THR A 219 1.20 -6.23 -10.35
CA THR A 219 2.12 -6.96 -11.22
C THR A 219 2.28 -8.38 -10.72
N ASN A 220 2.48 -9.34 -11.63
CA ASN A 220 2.70 -10.76 -11.29
C ASN A 220 1.65 -11.36 -10.35
N ASN A 221 0.38 -10.93 -10.48
CA ASN A 221 -0.73 -11.35 -9.59
C ASN A 221 -0.60 -10.89 -8.14
N ASP A 222 0.19 -9.84 -7.90
CA ASP A 222 0.36 -9.21 -6.60
C ASP A 222 0.00 -7.72 -6.67
N ILE A 223 -0.35 -7.15 -5.51
CA ILE A 223 -0.59 -5.72 -5.32
C ILE A 223 0.55 -5.17 -4.47
N PHE A 224 1.18 -4.10 -4.94
CA PHE A 224 2.23 -3.38 -4.22
C PHE A 224 1.81 -1.94 -3.95
N LEU A 225 2.05 -1.47 -2.73
CA LEU A 225 2.01 -0.05 -2.39
C LEU A 225 3.44 0.47 -2.33
N VAL A 226 3.74 1.53 -3.06
CA VAL A 226 4.97 2.29 -2.87
C VAL A 226 4.69 3.30 -1.78
N LEU A 227 5.24 3.05 -0.59
CA LEU A 227 5.15 3.96 0.54
C LEU A 227 6.28 4.99 0.46
N LEU A 228 5.98 6.25 0.76
CA LEU A 228 6.96 7.30 0.95
C LEU A 228 7.07 7.58 2.45
N ALA A 229 8.22 7.24 3.03
CA ALA A 229 8.59 7.67 4.36
C ALA A 229 9.34 9.00 4.28
N ASP A 230 8.81 10.01 4.96
CA ASP A 230 9.39 11.35 5.07
C ASP A 230 9.79 11.59 6.53
N GLY A 231 11.03 12.01 6.75
CA GLY A 231 11.54 12.21 8.09
C GLY A 231 12.80 13.04 8.15
N ASN A 232 13.24 13.29 9.38
CA ASN A 232 14.44 14.06 9.67
C ASN A 232 15.55 13.17 10.19
N MET A 233 16.79 13.54 9.87
CA MET A 233 17.98 12.88 10.41
C MET A 233 19.09 13.90 10.62
N SER A 234 19.65 13.91 11.82
CA SER A 234 20.88 14.64 12.17
C SER A 234 21.72 13.80 13.14
N ALA A 235 23.02 14.10 13.20
CA ALA A 235 23.92 13.45 14.14
C ALA A 235 24.99 14.41 14.65
N LEU A 236 25.37 14.26 15.91
CA LEU A 236 26.47 14.95 16.57
C LEU A 236 27.61 13.96 16.82
N LEU A 237 28.82 14.36 16.43
CA LEU A 237 30.04 13.62 16.71
C LEU A 237 30.77 14.26 17.88
N ASN A 238 30.76 13.57 19.02
CA ASN A 238 31.46 13.98 20.23
C ASN A 238 32.91 13.48 20.17
N LEU A 239 33.84 14.38 19.85
CA LEU A 239 35.28 14.06 19.74
C LEU A 239 36.01 13.98 21.09
N GLY A 240 35.28 14.16 22.20
CA GLY A 240 35.85 14.24 23.55
C GLY A 240 36.54 15.59 23.83
N SER A 241 36.73 15.91 25.10
CA SER A 241 37.58 17.03 25.51
C SER A 241 39.05 16.68 25.31
N ARG A 242 39.84 17.60 24.73
CA ARG A 242 41.30 17.54 24.86
C ARG A 242 41.64 17.74 26.34
N GLU A 243 42.21 16.71 26.98
CA GLU A 243 42.93 16.87 28.25
C GLU A 243 44.14 17.80 28.09
#